data_AF-A0A4Y7S9U8-F1
#
_entry.id   AF-A0A4Y7S9U8-F1
#
_cell.length_a   1.000
_cell.length_b   1.000
_cell.length_c   1.000
_cell.angle_alpha   90.00
_cell.angle_beta   90.00
_cell.angle_gamma   90.00
#
_symmetry.space_group_name_H-M   'P 1'
#
loop_
_entity.id
_entity.type
_entity.pdbx_description
1 polymer ?
#
loop_
_entity_poly.entity_id
_entity_poly.type
_entity_poly.pdbx_seq_one_letter_code
_entity_poly.pdbx_strand_id
1 'polypeptide(L)'
;DLPSLDHPFPHVEEATIAAIISHTFNPYHLFKLDPCHHEKQQKKTLQLIGSSLEIASDETALKDFKDLTSLMVPLMVYFEIIVHYAPPSSAGELSKLFFRYLSHLHKVALEYIWSPVVNYHVHFFLHRQQEMRRGYYDFWAKQDSELASEHLHPYRK
;
A
#
# COMPACT_ATOMS: atom_id res chain seq x y z
N ASP A 1 -1.32 17.43 -32.87
CA ASP A 1 -2.16 17.39 -31.67
C ASP A 1 -1.84 16.14 -30.86
N LEU A 2 -1.14 16.28 -29.73
CA LEU A 2 -0.96 15.17 -28.79
C LEU A 2 -2.32 14.92 -28.10
N PRO A 3 -2.77 13.66 -27.97
CA PRO A 3 -3.94 13.37 -27.16
C PRO A 3 -3.62 13.81 -25.72
N SER A 4 -4.59 14.45 -25.05
CA SER A 4 -4.48 14.74 -23.63
C SER A 4 -4.15 13.42 -22.92
N LEU A 5 -2.95 13.31 -22.37
CA LEU A 5 -2.59 12.18 -21.51
C LEU A 5 -3.48 12.32 -20.28
N ASP A 6 -4.57 11.55 -20.26
CA ASP A 6 -5.33 11.30 -19.04
C ASP A 6 -4.32 10.92 -17.97
N HIS A 7 -4.35 11.65 -16.86
CA HIS A 7 -3.46 11.38 -15.73
C HIS A 7 -3.66 9.91 -15.31
N PRO A 8 -2.64 9.04 -15.35
CA PRO A 8 -2.79 7.58 -15.27
C PRO A 8 -3.43 7.12 -13.95
N PHE A 9 -3.36 7.96 -12.91
CA PHE A 9 -3.97 7.71 -11.61
C PHE A 9 -4.84 8.90 -11.20
N PRO A 10 -6.00 9.14 -11.85
CA PRO A 10 -6.77 10.37 -11.67
C PRO A 10 -7.41 10.48 -10.27
N HIS A 11 -7.47 9.38 -9.53
CA HIS A 11 -7.97 9.30 -8.16
C HIS A 11 -6.87 9.51 -7.12
N VAL A 12 -5.60 9.59 -7.50
CA VAL A 12 -4.47 9.75 -6.58
C VAL A 12 -3.89 11.15 -6.72
N GLU A 13 -3.76 11.86 -5.59
CA GLU A 13 -3.16 13.20 -5.57
C GLU A 13 -1.70 13.17 -6.06
N GLU A 14 -1.30 14.19 -6.82
CA GLU A 14 0.06 14.29 -7.36
C GLU A 14 1.15 14.26 -6.27
N ALA A 15 0.90 14.89 -5.12
CA ALA A 15 1.79 14.83 -3.97
C ALA A 15 1.95 13.40 -3.41
N THR A 16 0.89 12.60 -3.47
CA THR A 16 0.93 11.19 -3.07
C THR A 16 1.75 10.37 -4.06
N ILE A 17 1.58 10.59 -5.37
CA ILE A 17 2.39 9.96 -6.41
C ILE A 17 3.88 10.30 -6.21
N ALA A 18 4.20 11.57 -5.99
CA ALA A 18 5.57 12.00 -5.72
C ALA A 18 6.16 11.33 -4.46
N ALA A 19 5.36 11.16 -3.40
CA ALA A 19 5.78 10.44 -2.19
C ALA A 19 6.03 8.95 -2.45
N ILE A 20 5.23 8.32 -3.32
CA ILE A 20 5.41 6.92 -3.71
C ILE A 20 6.69 6.75 -4.53
N ILE A 21 6.89 7.57 -5.57
CA ILE A 21 8.07 7.50 -6.44
C ILE A 21 9.37 7.79 -5.67
N SER A 22 9.31 8.67 -4.67
CA SER A 22 10.45 8.98 -3.79
C SER A 22 10.63 8.01 -2.61
N HIS A 23 9.79 6.98 -2.50
CA HIS A 23 9.81 5.99 -1.40
C HIS A 23 9.67 6.61 -0.01
N THR A 24 8.88 7.68 0.11
CA THR A 24 8.57 8.40 1.35
C THR A 24 7.10 8.29 1.77
N PHE A 25 6.28 7.57 1.01
CA PHE A 25 4.87 7.32 1.29
C PHE A 25 4.67 6.64 2.66
N ASN A 26 3.73 7.12 3.47
CA ASN A 26 3.38 6.51 4.75
C ASN A 26 2.48 5.28 4.52
N PRO A 27 2.85 4.05 4.94
CA PRO A 27 2.04 2.84 4.73
C PRO A 27 0.67 2.90 5.41
N TYR A 28 0.53 3.66 6.50
CA TYR A 28 -0.77 3.87 7.15
C TYR A 28 -1.75 4.64 6.25
N HIS A 29 -1.27 5.36 5.24
CA HIS A 29 -2.12 6.04 4.25
C HIS A 29 -2.47 5.16 3.05
N LEU A 30 -2.02 3.90 3.01
CA LEU A 30 -2.22 3.02 1.84
C LEU A 30 -3.70 2.90 1.47
N PHE A 31 -4.60 2.75 2.44
CA PHE A 31 -6.05 2.65 2.21
C PHE A 31 -6.63 3.80 1.37
N LYS A 32 -5.99 4.97 1.37
CA LYS A 32 -6.42 6.13 0.58
C LYS A 32 -6.28 5.89 -0.92
N LEU A 33 -5.38 5.00 -1.34
CA LEU A 33 -5.18 4.65 -2.75
C LEU A 33 -6.31 3.79 -3.34
N ASP A 34 -7.24 3.27 -2.51
CA ASP A 34 -8.39 2.54 -3.02
C ASP A 34 -9.35 3.51 -3.75
N PRO A 35 -9.63 3.30 -5.05
CA PRO A 35 -10.60 4.12 -5.78
C PRO A 35 -11.98 4.17 -5.10
N CYS A 36 -12.40 3.07 -4.47
CA CYS A 36 -13.68 2.99 -3.76
C CYS A 36 -13.67 3.82 -2.47
N HIS A 37 -12.50 4.04 -1.86
CA HIS A 37 -12.36 4.92 -0.71
C HIS A 37 -12.58 6.39 -1.11
N HIS A 38 -12.03 6.82 -2.25
CA HIS A 38 -12.25 8.16 -2.79
C HIS A 38 -13.73 8.44 -3.09
N GLU A 39 -14.44 7.50 -3.72
CA GLU A 39 -15.88 7.67 -3.95
C GLU A 39 -16.69 7.81 -2.65
N LYS A 40 -16.35 7.00 -1.64
CA LYS A 40 -17.00 7.06 -0.32
C LYS A 40 -16.68 8.36 0.41
N GLN A 41 -15.44 8.87 0.33
CA GLN A 41 -15.09 10.16 0.90
C GLN A 41 -15.79 11.31 0.18
N GLN A 42 -15.84 11.34 -1.16
CA GLN A 42 -16.60 12.36 -1.87
C GLN A 42 -18.08 12.36 -1.47
N LYS A 43 -18.71 11.18 -1.38
CA LYS A 43 -20.09 11.04 -0.87
C LYS A 43 -20.24 11.53 0.57
N LYS A 44 -19.25 11.29 1.43
CA LYS A 44 -19.23 11.78 2.83
C LYS A 44 -18.97 13.28 2.93
N THR A 45 -18.06 13.86 2.13
CA THR A 45 -17.79 15.30 2.08
C THR A 45 -19.02 16.07 1.63
N LEU A 46 -19.79 15.54 0.67
CA LEU A 46 -21.09 16.09 0.28
C LEU A 46 -22.12 16.05 1.44
N GLN A 47 -21.98 15.11 2.39
CA GLN A 47 -22.83 15.00 3.59
C GLN A 47 -22.30 15.81 4.80
N LEU A 48 -20.99 16.07 4.86
CA LEU A 48 -20.27 16.66 6.01
C LEU A 48 -20.07 18.18 5.90
N ILE A 49 -20.76 18.88 4.99
CA ILE A 49 -20.92 20.35 5.05
C ILE A 49 -21.89 20.69 6.21
N GLY A 50 -21.58 20.23 7.43
CA GLY A 50 -22.47 20.33 8.59
C GLY A 50 -21.89 19.97 9.97
N SER A 51 -20.69 19.40 10.11
CA SER A 51 -20.03 19.26 11.43
C SER A 51 -18.55 18.89 11.36
N SER A 52 -17.82 19.22 12.43
CA SER A 52 -16.36 19.29 12.59
C SER A 52 -15.57 18.04 12.21
N LEU A 53 -14.33 18.26 11.73
CA LEU A 53 -13.37 17.25 11.29
C LEU A 53 -12.41 16.84 12.44
N GLU A 54 -12.27 15.54 12.70
CA GLU A 54 -11.24 15.00 13.60
C GLU A 54 -10.05 14.44 12.79
N ILE A 55 -8.83 14.73 13.24
CA ILE A 55 -7.58 14.27 12.60
C ILE A 55 -7.24 12.88 13.17
N ALA A 56 -7.26 11.86 12.31
CA ALA A 56 -6.95 10.47 12.66
C ALA A 56 -5.43 10.27 12.90
N SER A 57 -5.06 9.56 13.96
CA SER A 57 -3.69 9.13 14.25
C SER A 57 -3.31 7.84 13.50
N ASP A 58 -2.03 7.54 13.35
CA ASP A 58 -1.53 6.34 12.64
C ASP A 58 -2.10 5.02 13.19
N GLU A 59 -2.34 4.93 14.51
CA GLU A 59 -2.92 3.76 15.17
C GLU A 59 -4.42 3.58 14.83
N THR A 60 -5.12 4.68 14.51
CA THR A 60 -6.50 4.62 14.00
C THR A 60 -6.56 4.24 12.53
N ALA A 61 -5.53 4.53 11.74
CA ALA A 61 -5.46 4.16 10.32
C ALA A 61 -5.36 2.64 10.09
N LEU A 62 -4.86 1.88 11.07
CA LEU A 62 -4.93 0.42 11.05
C LEU A 62 -6.37 -0.12 10.99
N LYS A 63 -7.35 0.64 11.49
CA LYS A 63 -8.77 0.26 11.47
C LYS A 63 -9.38 0.31 10.06
N ASP A 64 -8.73 0.99 9.13
CA ASP A 64 -9.18 1.08 7.74
C ASP A 64 -8.81 -0.18 6.93
N PHE A 65 -7.84 -0.97 7.40
CA PHE A 65 -7.56 -2.31 6.87
C PHE A 65 -8.46 -3.36 7.56
N LYS A 66 -9.68 -3.50 7.08
CA LYS A 66 -10.70 -4.40 7.68
C LYS A 66 -10.52 -5.87 7.31
N ASP A 67 -10.00 -6.11 6.11
CA ASP A 67 -9.81 -7.43 5.54
C ASP A 67 -8.71 -7.43 4.47
N LEU A 68 -8.39 -8.61 3.95
CA LEU A 68 -7.37 -8.78 2.93
C LEU A 68 -7.61 -7.92 1.68
N THR A 69 -8.86 -7.74 1.26
CA THR A 69 -9.21 -6.94 0.09
C THR A 69 -8.88 -5.46 0.32
N SER A 70 -9.27 -4.93 1.49
CA SER A 70 -8.99 -3.54 1.88
C SER A 70 -7.49 -3.21 1.97
N LEU A 71 -6.64 -4.22 2.09
CA LEU A 71 -5.19 -4.08 2.04
C LEU A 71 -4.64 -4.30 0.61
N MET A 72 -5.06 -5.37 -0.08
CA MET A 72 -4.51 -5.76 -1.38
C MET A 72 -4.85 -4.76 -2.49
N VAL A 73 -6.08 -4.25 -2.54
CA VAL A 73 -6.51 -3.31 -3.60
C VAL A 73 -5.64 -2.06 -3.63
N PRO A 74 -5.51 -1.27 -2.55
CA PRO A 74 -4.64 -0.10 -2.57
C PRO A 74 -3.16 -0.44 -2.71
N LEU A 75 -2.72 -1.61 -2.22
CA LEU A 75 -1.35 -2.08 -2.41
C LEU A 75 -1.02 -2.33 -3.89
N MET A 76 -1.97 -2.87 -4.65
CA MET A 76 -1.81 -3.04 -6.10
C MET A 76 -1.68 -1.68 -6.81
N VAL A 77 -2.47 -0.68 -6.42
CA VAL A 77 -2.34 0.69 -6.95
C VAL A 77 -0.96 1.28 -6.63
N TYR A 78 -0.48 1.12 -5.38
CA TYR A 78 0.87 1.53 -5.01
C TYR A 78 1.95 0.91 -5.91
N PHE A 79 1.88 -0.40 -6.15
CA PHE A 79 2.82 -1.09 -7.03
C PHE A 79 2.68 -0.68 -8.49
N GLU A 80 1.46 -0.46 -8.98
CA GLU A 80 1.20 0.03 -10.33
C GLU A 80 1.86 1.38 -10.56
N ILE A 81 1.76 2.31 -9.60
CA ILE A 81 2.44 3.61 -9.64
C ILE A 81 3.96 3.40 -9.73
N ILE A 82 4.55 2.56 -8.88
CA ILE A 82 6.01 2.31 -8.94
C ILE A 82 6.42 1.75 -10.30
N VAL A 83 5.70 0.76 -10.83
CA VAL A 83 6.00 0.14 -12.12
C VAL A 83 5.85 1.13 -13.26
N HIS A 84 4.80 1.97 -13.23
CA HIS A 84 4.52 2.97 -14.26
C HIS A 84 5.66 3.98 -14.39
N TYR A 85 6.22 4.44 -13.27
CA TYR A 85 7.30 5.43 -13.24
C TYR A 85 8.72 4.83 -13.22
N ALA A 86 8.84 3.50 -13.25
CA ALA A 86 10.14 2.84 -13.34
C ALA A 86 10.72 2.89 -14.77
N PRO A 87 12.05 2.75 -14.93
CA PRO A 87 12.65 2.54 -16.24
C PRO A 87 12.00 1.35 -16.97
N PRO A 88 11.68 1.45 -18.28
CA PRO A 88 11.02 0.37 -19.02
C PRO A 88 11.75 -0.98 -18.95
N SER A 89 13.08 -0.95 -18.85
CA SER A 89 13.92 -2.15 -18.69
C SER A 89 13.72 -2.87 -17.35
N SER A 90 13.21 -2.18 -16.33
CA SER A 90 13.02 -2.72 -14.97
C SER A 90 11.56 -3.04 -14.64
N ALA A 91 10.60 -2.44 -15.35
CA ALA A 91 9.16 -2.57 -15.08
C ALA A 91 8.70 -4.03 -14.99
N GLY A 92 9.12 -4.89 -15.95
CA GLY A 92 8.75 -6.29 -15.96
C GLY A 92 9.28 -7.10 -14.77
N GLU A 93 10.49 -6.78 -14.27
CA GLU A 93 11.05 -7.47 -13.11
C GLU A 93 10.42 -6.97 -11.81
N LEU A 94 10.19 -5.66 -11.67
CA LEU A 94 9.48 -5.07 -10.53
C LEU A 94 8.09 -5.68 -10.36
N SER A 95 7.33 -5.81 -11.44
CA SER A 95 6.01 -6.46 -11.42
C SER A 95 6.06 -7.88 -10.85
N LYS A 96 7.09 -8.67 -11.18
CA LYS A 96 7.24 -10.03 -10.62
C LYS A 96 7.54 -10.00 -9.13
N LEU A 97 8.40 -9.08 -8.68
CA LEU A 97 8.75 -8.94 -7.25
C LEU A 97 7.51 -8.58 -6.44
N PHE A 98 6.72 -7.62 -6.92
CA PHE A 98 5.47 -7.20 -6.28
C PHE A 98 4.41 -8.29 -6.29
N PHE A 99 4.27 -9.04 -7.40
CA PHE A 99 3.35 -10.17 -7.45
C PHE A 99 3.73 -11.28 -6.46
N ARG A 100 5.03 -11.57 -6.28
CA ARG A 100 5.50 -12.51 -5.26
C ARG A 100 5.12 -12.06 -3.86
N TYR A 101 5.25 -10.77 -3.56
CA TYR A 101 4.83 -10.24 -2.27
C TYR A 101 3.32 -10.33 -2.06
N LEU A 102 2.50 -9.98 -3.06
CA LEU A 102 1.04 -10.12 -2.99
C LEU A 102 0.63 -11.58 -2.70
N SER A 103 1.27 -12.53 -3.38
CA SER A 103 1.04 -13.96 -3.13
C SER A 103 1.44 -14.38 -1.71
N HIS A 104 2.58 -13.88 -1.21
CA HIS A 104 3.02 -14.11 0.18
C HIS A 104 2.02 -13.56 1.18
N LEU A 105 1.60 -12.30 1.01
CA LEU A 105 0.64 -11.65 1.91
C LEU A 105 -0.71 -12.38 1.94
N HIS A 106 -1.17 -12.86 0.77
CA HIS A 106 -2.37 -13.70 0.70
C HIS A 106 -2.24 -14.98 1.52
N LYS A 107 -1.11 -15.70 1.42
CA LYS A 107 -0.85 -16.90 2.24
C LYS A 107 -0.81 -16.59 3.73
N VAL A 108 -0.11 -15.52 4.12
CA VAL A 108 -0.06 -15.05 5.51
C VAL A 108 -1.46 -14.74 6.04
N ALA A 109 -2.30 -14.06 5.27
CA ALA A 109 -3.67 -13.75 5.67
C ALA A 109 -4.56 -15.00 5.85
N LEU A 110 -4.27 -16.09 5.14
CA LEU A 110 -4.94 -17.38 5.35
C LEU A 110 -4.50 -18.05 6.66
N GLU A 111 -3.22 -17.97 7.02
CA GLU A 111 -2.63 -18.69 8.15
C GLU A 111 -2.70 -17.97 9.51
N TYR A 112 -2.77 -16.64 9.52
CA TYR A 112 -2.62 -15.83 10.74
C TYR A 112 -3.82 -14.91 10.98
N ILE A 113 -4.05 -14.56 12.25
CA ILE A 113 -5.10 -13.60 12.65
C ILE A 113 -4.83 -12.26 11.97
N TRP A 114 -5.90 -11.58 11.53
CA TRP A 114 -5.82 -10.43 10.64
C TRP A 114 -5.00 -9.24 11.19
N SER A 115 -5.24 -8.79 12.42
CA SER A 115 -4.53 -7.64 12.99
C SER A 115 -2.99 -7.82 13.00
N PRO A 116 -2.44 -8.97 13.44
CA PRO A 116 -1.04 -9.33 13.24
C PRO A 116 -0.53 -9.24 11.80
N VAL A 117 -1.34 -9.65 10.82
CA VAL A 117 -0.98 -9.54 9.38
C VAL A 117 -0.83 -8.09 8.95
N VAL A 118 -1.73 -7.20 9.39
CA VAL A 118 -1.63 -5.77 9.08
C VAL A 118 -0.37 -5.16 9.71
N ASN A 119 -0.07 -5.49 10.96
CA ASN A 119 1.16 -5.02 11.62
C ASN A 119 2.42 -5.51 10.90
N TYR A 120 2.50 -6.81 10.60
CA TYR A 120 3.59 -7.36 9.80
C TYR A 120 3.75 -6.62 8.46
N HIS A 121 2.64 -6.38 7.75
CA HIS A 121 2.65 -5.67 6.48
C HIS A 121 3.23 -4.26 6.60
N VAL A 122 2.80 -3.47 7.58
CA VAL A 122 3.26 -2.08 7.76
C VAL A 122 4.77 -2.05 8.03
N HIS A 123 5.26 -2.88 8.96
CA HIS A 123 6.69 -2.95 9.26
C HIS A 123 7.51 -3.43 8.07
N PHE A 124 7.03 -4.46 7.37
CA PHE A 124 7.65 -4.94 6.14
C PHE A 124 7.73 -3.83 5.10
N PHE A 125 6.64 -3.10 4.86
CA PHE A 125 6.58 -2.01 3.90
C PHE A 125 7.61 -0.91 4.23
N LEU A 126 7.70 -0.50 5.50
CA LEU A 126 8.67 0.50 5.96
C LEU A 126 10.12 0.05 5.67
N HIS A 127 10.45 -1.22 5.94
CA HIS A 127 11.77 -1.78 5.62
C HIS A 127 12.04 -1.73 4.11
N ARG A 128 11.08 -2.18 3.29
CA ARG A 128 11.24 -2.19 1.82
C ARG A 128 11.38 -0.79 1.23
N GLN A 129 10.69 0.22 1.77
CA GLN A 129 10.87 1.60 1.32
C GLN A 129 12.28 2.12 1.59
N GLN A 130 12.85 1.84 2.77
CA GLN A 130 14.22 2.24 3.09
C GLN A 130 15.24 1.61 2.14
N GLU A 131 15.03 0.34 1.77
CA GLU A 131 15.87 -0.37 0.80
C GLU A 131 15.70 0.16 -0.63
N MET A 132 14.47 0.46 -1.06
CA MET A 132 14.20 1.05 -2.38
C MET A 132 14.83 2.43 -2.55
N ARG A 133 14.89 3.26 -1.49
CA ARG A 133 15.66 4.53 -1.50
C ARG A 133 17.14 4.33 -1.82
N ARG A 134 17.68 3.15 -1.51
CA ARG A 134 19.07 2.75 -1.81
C ARG A 134 19.19 1.99 -3.14
N GLY A 135 18.08 1.82 -3.86
CA GLY A 135 18.02 1.12 -5.14
C GLY A 135 17.82 -0.40 -5.04
N TYR A 136 17.58 -0.95 -3.84
CA TYR A 136 17.36 -2.38 -3.66
C TYR A 136 15.86 -2.71 -3.67
N TYR A 137 15.39 -3.30 -4.78
CA TYR A 137 13.97 -3.66 -4.96
C TYR A 137 13.70 -5.16 -4.77
N ASP A 138 14.74 -6.01 -4.86
CA ASP A 138 14.63 -7.47 -4.82
C ASP A 138 14.12 -8.01 -3.48
N PHE A 139 14.26 -7.22 -2.41
CA PHE A 139 13.79 -7.58 -1.08
C PHE A 139 12.26 -7.67 -0.95
N TRP A 140 11.48 -7.09 -1.87
CA TRP A 140 10.03 -7.31 -1.91
C TRP A 140 9.67 -8.79 -2.12
N ALA A 141 10.50 -9.54 -2.84
CA ALA A 141 10.28 -10.97 -3.08
C ALA A 141 10.81 -11.87 -1.96
N LYS A 142 11.46 -11.31 -0.93
CA LYS A 142 12.04 -12.06 0.18
C LYS A 142 11.12 -11.96 1.40
N GLN A 143 10.87 -13.09 2.03
CA GLN A 143 10.21 -13.11 3.33
C GLN A 143 11.13 -12.48 4.37
N ASP A 144 10.56 -11.70 5.29
CA ASP A 144 11.28 -11.16 6.43
C ASP A 144 11.00 -12.07 7.64
N SER A 145 11.89 -13.03 7.87
CA SER A 145 11.72 -14.05 8.92
C SER A 145 11.76 -13.47 10.33
N GLU A 146 12.49 -12.38 10.52
CA GLU A 146 12.57 -11.67 11.80
C GLU A 146 11.24 -10.99 12.10
N LEU A 147 10.72 -10.20 11.15
CA LEU A 147 9.38 -9.61 11.28
C LEU A 147 8.28 -10.66 11.39
N ALA A 148 8.38 -11.78 10.66
CA ALA A 148 7.42 -12.86 10.78
C ALA A 148 7.45 -13.50 12.18
N SER A 149 8.63 -13.65 12.77
CA SER A 149 8.76 -14.16 14.14
C SER A 149 8.21 -13.20 15.18
N GLU A 150 8.43 -11.91 15.00
CA GLU A 150 7.96 -10.88 15.93
C GLU A 150 6.45 -10.67 15.84
N HIS A 151 5.91 -10.55 14.63
CA HIS A 151 4.53 -10.12 14.43
C HIS A 151 3.54 -11.22 14.06
N LEU A 152 3.97 -12.35 13.46
CA LEU A 152 3.05 -13.37 12.93
C LEU A 152 3.02 -14.65 13.77
N HIS A 153 4.19 -15.26 14.02
CA HIS A 153 4.27 -16.60 14.62
C HIS A 153 3.46 -16.80 15.91
N PRO A 154 3.37 -15.82 16.84
CA PRO A 154 2.55 -15.97 18.05
C PRO A 154 1.04 -16.03 17.80
N TYR A 155 0.56 -15.71 16.60
CA TYR A 155 -0.86 -15.47 16.27
C TYR A 155 -1.38 -16.31 15.11
N ARG A 156 -0.86 -17.54 14.96
CA ARG A 156 -1.38 -18.52 13.99
C ARG A 156 -2.82 -18.91 14.34
N LYS A 157 -3.65 -19.11 13.32
CA LYS A 157 -5.05 -19.58 13.47
C LYS A 157 -5.11 -21.04 13.91
#